data_AF-A0A914CIH5-F1
#
_entry.id   AF-A0A914CIH5-F1
#
_cell.length_a   1.000
_cell.length_b   1.000
_cell.length_c   1.000
_cell.angle_alpha   90.00
_cell.angle_beta   90.00
_cell.angle_gamma   90.00
#
_symmetry.space_group_name_H-M   'P 1'
#
loop_
_entity.id
_entity.type
_entity.pdbx_description
1 polymer ?
#
loop_
_entity_poly.entity_id
_entity_poly.type
_entity_poly.pdbx_seq_one_letter_code
_entity_poly.pdbx_strand_id
1 'polypeptide(L)'
;MFVWLYIEASNRLLAYGLFPWTTSVASYPRTAFASSLSIFFINEKFNLADGVVKFVGISSEMDVTFMFNTCDNSNSITFQSKQKKEYQVEFVDFGSQVKVSNKINSNVVKENLWEKADWDQFLWAVRGRCASFLKN
;
A
#
# COMPACT_ATOMS: atom_id res chain seq x y z
N MET A 1 17.71 -3.30 -7.72
CA MET A 1 16.55 -3.13 -6.80
C MET A 1 16.61 -1.69 -6.31
N PHE A 2 15.67 -0.84 -6.73
CA PHE A 2 15.70 0.60 -6.46
C PHE A 2 14.60 0.95 -5.45
N VAL A 3 14.96 1.71 -4.43
CA VAL A 3 14.05 2.23 -3.40
C VAL A 3 13.75 3.68 -3.76
N TRP A 4 12.47 4.01 -3.88
CA TRP A 4 12.00 5.39 -4.00
C TRP A 4 11.42 5.82 -2.66
N LEU A 5 11.87 6.95 -2.13
CA LEU A 5 11.28 7.60 -0.96
C LEU A 5 10.69 8.92 -1.44
N TYR A 6 9.38 9.11 -1.27
CA TYR A 6 8.75 10.41 -1.43
C TYR A 6 8.58 11.04 -0.04
N ILE A 7 9.13 12.23 0.15
CA ILE A 7 8.85 13.09 1.31
C ILE A 7 8.31 14.42 0.76
N GLU A 8 7.25 14.89 1.42
CA GLU A 8 6.37 15.98 1.06
C GLU A 8 7.01 17.39 1.16
N ALA A 9 6.37 18.35 0.50
CA ALA A 9 6.61 19.80 0.44
C ALA A 9 7.45 20.32 -0.74
N SER A 10 6.79 21.13 -1.57
CA SER A 10 7.33 22.00 -2.62
C SER A 10 7.48 21.40 -4.03
N ASN A 11 6.38 20.94 -4.65
CA ASN A 11 6.13 20.90 -6.11
C ASN A 11 7.31 20.60 -7.06
N ARG A 12 8.30 19.82 -6.63
CA ARG A 12 9.50 19.48 -7.40
C ARG A 12 9.82 18.03 -7.16
N LEU A 13 9.40 17.19 -8.10
CA LEU A 13 9.92 15.83 -8.25
C LEU A 13 11.34 15.96 -8.82
N LEU A 14 12.34 15.53 -8.06
CA LEU A 14 13.68 15.30 -8.57
C LEU A 14 13.91 13.79 -8.65
N ALA A 15 13.93 13.27 -9.88
CA ALA A 15 14.37 11.90 -10.16
C ALA A 15 15.83 11.96 -10.63
N TYR A 16 16.75 11.39 -9.85
CA TYR A 16 18.12 11.13 -10.30
C TYR A 16 18.24 9.65 -10.64
N GLY A 17 18.21 9.34 -11.93
CA GLY A 17 18.57 8.02 -12.45
C GLY A 17 20.07 7.93 -12.62
N LEU A 18 20.72 6.99 -11.93
CA LEU A 18 22.08 6.57 -12.27
C LEU A 18 22.00 5.19 -12.90
N PHE A 19 22.23 5.12 -14.21
CA PHE A 19 23.01 4.02 -14.78
C PHE A 19 24.04 4.57 -15.77
N PRO A 20 25.26 4.01 -15.79
CA PRO A 20 26.29 4.41 -16.71
C PRO A 20 26.09 3.70 -18.06
N TRP A 21 26.18 4.50 -19.14
CA TRP A 21 26.67 4.13 -20.46
C TRP A 21 25.70 3.33 -21.34
N THR A 22 24.88 4.05 -22.13
CA THR A 22 24.89 3.95 -23.60
C THR A 22 24.22 5.21 -24.17
N THR A 23 24.96 5.97 -24.96
CA THR A 23 24.46 7.06 -25.79
C THR A 23 23.73 6.47 -26.99
N SER A 24 22.42 6.66 -27.08
CA SER A 24 21.69 6.59 -28.35
C SER A 24 20.56 7.61 -28.34
N VAL A 25 20.73 8.67 -29.12
CA VAL A 25 19.77 9.75 -29.32
C VAL A 25 18.70 9.23 -30.29
N ALA A 26 17.50 8.90 -29.79
CA ALA A 26 16.35 8.59 -30.64
C ALA A 26 15.35 9.74 -30.55
N SER A 27 15.29 10.53 -31.62
CA SER A 27 14.32 11.62 -31.82
C SER A 27 12.98 11.04 -32.28
N TYR A 28 11.91 11.20 -31.50
CA TYR A 28 10.54 10.94 -31.96
C TYR A 28 9.77 12.26 -32.13
N PRO A 29 9.03 12.44 -33.23
CA PRO A 29 8.44 13.73 -33.58
C PRO A 29 7.29 14.12 -32.66
N ARG A 30 7.29 15.39 -32.29
CA ARG A 30 6.26 16.13 -31.57
C ARG A 30 5.21 16.60 -32.57
N THR A 31 4.00 16.03 -32.53
CA THR A 31 2.68 16.73 -32.59
C THR A 31 1.53 15.76 -32.91
N ALA A 32 0.64 15.54 -31.94
CA ALA A 32 -0.79 15.43 -32.18
C ALA A 32 -1.52 16.05 -30.99
N PHE A 33 -2.36 17.04 -31.30
CA PHE A 33 -3.03 17.92 -30.37
C PHE A 33 -4.13 17.21 -29.57
N ALA A 34 -4.34 17.70 -28.35
CA ALA A 34 -5.30 17.21 -27.37
C ALA A 34 -6.75 17.27 -27.86
N SER A 35 -7.50 16.18 -27.64
CA SER A 35 -8.95 16.25 -27.42
C SER A 35 -9.20 16.14 -25.92
N SER A 36 -9.56 17.27 -25.34
CA SER A 36 -10.07 17.46 -23.99
C SER A 36 -11.33 16.59 -23.75
N LEU A 37 -11.13 15.32 -23.45
CA LEU A 37 -11.92 14.65 -22.45
C LEU A 37 -11.04 14.68 -21.21
N SER A 38 -11.31 15.65 -20.33
CA SER A 38 -11.13 15.40 -18.90
C SER A 38 -11.94 14.15 -18.60
N ILE A 39 -11.34 12.97 -18.82
CA ILE A 39 -11.65 11.80 -18.04
C ILE A 39 -11.38 12.32 -16.65
N PHE A 40 -12.46 12.69 -15.97
CA PHE A 40 -12.50 12.69 -14.53
C PHE A 40 -12.02 11.28 -14.15
N PHE A 41 -10.71 11.10 -14.04
CA PHE A 41 -10.15 10.13 -13.13
C PHE A 41 -10.61 10.65 -11.78
N ILE A 42 -11.86 10.33 -11.45
CA ILE A 42 -12.23 10.11 -10.07
C ILE A 42 -11.16 9.11 -9.65
N ASN A 43 -10.18 9.63 -8.92
CA ASN A 43 -9.04 8.86 -8.46
C ASN A 43 -9.62 7.93 -7.40
N GLU A 44 -10.33 6.89 -7.85
CA GLU A 44 -10.94 5.88 -7.00
C GLU A 44 -9.77 5.11 -6.40
N LYS A 45 -9.28 5.66 -5.29
CA LYS A 45 -8.30 5.02 -4.44
C LYS A 45 -8.85 3.63 -4.10
N PHE A 46 -8.02 2.61 -4.30
CA PHE A 46 -8.43 1.20 -4.24
C PHE A 46 -9.19 0.85 -2.95
N ASN A 47 -10.07 -0.16 -3.01
CA ASN A 47 -10.72 -0.72 -1.83
C ASN A 47 -9.93 -1.94 -1.32
N LEU A 48 -9.88 -2.16 0.00
CA LEU A 48 -9.21 -3.33 0.57
C LEU A 48 -9.85 -4.64 0.11
N ALA A 49 -11.16 -4.65 -0.15
CA ALA A 49 -11.89 -5.82 -0.65
C ALA A 49 -11.37 -6.31 -2.02
N ASP A 50 -10.95 -5.40 -2.90
CA ASP A 50 -10.45 -5.75 -4.24
C ASP A 50 -9.12 -6.51 -4.16
N GLY A 51 -8.38 -6.31 -3.07
CA GLY A 51 -7.06 -6.89 -2.83
C GLY A 51 -7.06 -8.19 -2.03
N VAL A 52 -8.22 -8.73 -1.63
CA VAL A 52 -8.32 -9.87 -0.68
C VAL A 52 -7.42 -11.04 -1.08
N VAL A 53 -7.42 -11.44 -2.35
CA VAL A 53 -6.57 -12.53 -2.86
C VAL A 53 -5.07 -12.24 -2.64
N LYS A 54 -4.66 -10.98 -2.81
CA LYS A 54 -3.26 -10.57 -2.60
C LYS A 54 -2.88 -10.66 -1.12
N PHE A 55 -3.79 -10.30 -0.21
CA PHE A 55 -3.57 -10.41 1.24
C PHE A 55 -3.53 -11.86 1.72
N VAL A 56 -4.35 -12.74 1.15
CA VAL A 56 -4.28 -14.19 1.40
C VAL A 56 -2.93 -14.77 0.94
N GLY A 57 -2.39 -14.26 -0.16
CA GLY A 57 -1.02 -14.58 -0.60
C GLY A 57 0.02 -14.16 0.44
N ILE A 58 -0.06 -12.92 0.95
CA ILE A 58 0.84 -12.41 2.00
C ILE A 58 0.73 -13.24 3.28
N SER A 59 -0.47 -13.61 3.71
CA SER A 59 -0.63 -14.38 4.94
C SER A 59 0.01 -15.76 4.84
N SER A 60 -0.07 -16.37 3.65
CA SER A 60 0.57 -17.65 3.34
C SER A 60 2.10 -17.52 3.32
N GLU A 61 2.62 -16.47 2.67
CA GLU A 61 4.06 -16.14 2.64
C GLU A 61 4.63 -15.92 4.05
N MET A 62 3.86 -15.27 4.92
CA MET A 62 4.33 -14.84 6.24
C MET A 62 4.01 -15.84 7.38
N ASP A 63 3.28 -16.91 7.10
CA ASP A 63 2.76 -17.87 8.08
C ASP A 63 1.94 -17.21 9.21
N VAL A 64 0.99 -16.35 8.82
CA VAL A 64 0.08 -15.64 9.75
C VAL A 64 -1.37 -16.03 9.46
N THR A 65 -2.23 -15.89 10.45
CA THR A 65 -3.68 -16.04 10.26
C THR A 65 -4.22 -14.78 9.60
N PHE A 66 -5.03 -14.96 8.55
CA PHE A 66 -5.72 -13.88 7.86
C PHE A 66 -7.20 -13.89 8.19
N MET A 67 -7.75 -12.72 8.44
CA MET A 67 -9.18 -12.50 8.62
C MET A 67 -9.60 -11.30 7.77
N PHE A 68 -10.73 -11.44 7.09
CA PHE A 68 -11.38 -10.35 6.38
C PHE A 68 -12.77 -10.17 6.97
N ASN A 69 -13.07 -8.95 7.41
CA ASN A 69 -14.37 -8.60 7.95
C ASN A 69 -14.97 -7.45 7.15
N THR A 70 -16.27 -7.53 6.90
CA THR A 70 -17.06 -6.47 6.26
C THR A 70 -18.18 -6.09 7.19
N CYS A 71 -18.23 -4.84 7.65
CA CYS A 71 -19.25 -4.35 8.57
C CYS A 71 -19.69 -2.95 8.14
N ASP A 72 -21.00 -2.75 7.91
CA ASP A 72 -21.63 -1.44 7.67
C ASP A 72 -20.82 -0.47 6.79
N ASN A 73 -20.41 -0.93 5.61
CA ASN A 73 -19.62 -0.20 4.60
C ASN A 73 -18.14 0.03 4.92
N SER A 74 -17.60 -0.63 5.94
CA SER A 74 -16.17 -0.66 6.22
C SER A 74 -15.61 -2.07 6.04
N ASN A 75 -14.55 -2.17 5.25
CA ASN A 75 -13.80 -3.40 5.06
C ASN A 75 -12.57 -3.36 5.95
N SER A 76 -12.35 -4.43 6.71
CA SER A 76 -11.16 -4.59 7.52
C SER A 76 -10.46 -5.90 7.23
N ILE A 77 -9.13 -5.82 7.24
CA ILE A 77 -8.23 -6.95 7.09
C ILE A 77 -7.40 -7.05 8.34
N THR A 78 -7.33 -8.24 8.91
CA THR A 78 -6.52 -8.50 10.09
C THR A 78 -5.54 -9.62 9.82
N PHE A 79 -4.28 -9.35 10.12
CA PHE A 79 -3.22 -10.35 10.19
C PHE A 79 -2.90 -10.63 11.65
N GLN A 80 -2.95 -11.90 12.06
CA GLN A 80 -2.69 -12.34 13.43
C GLN A 80 -1.52 -13.32 13.45
N SER A 81 -0.62 -13.17 14.41
CA SER A 81 0.50 -14.11 14.58
C SER A 81 -0.02 -15.48 15.02
N LYS A 82 0.42 -16.55 14.36
CA LYS A 82 0.09 -17.93 14.79
C LYS A 82 0.80 -18.32 16.08
N GLN A 83 2.00 -17.76 16.31
CA GLN A 83 2.82 -18.05 17.49
C GLN A 83 2.40 -17.20 18.69
N LYS A 84 2.19 -15.88 18.49
CA LYS A 84 1.74 -14.96 19.54
C LYS A 84 0.32 -14.49 19.24
N LYS A 85 -0.69 -15.32 19.55
CA LYS A 85 -2.09 -15.09 19.14
C LYS A 85 -2.66 -13.76 19.62
N GLU A 86 -2.13 -13.16 20.69
CA GLU A 86 -2.57 -11.84 21.11
C GLU A 86 -2.13 -10.70 20.18
N TYR A 87 -1.15 -10.92 19.28
CA TYR A 87 -0.62 -9.90 18.37
C TYR A 87 -1.33 -9.93 17.03
N GLN A 88 -1.85 -8.77 16.65
CA GLN A 88 -2.53 -8.58 15.37
C GLN A 88 -2.27 -7.19 14.77
N VAL A 89 -2.29 -7.12 13.44
CA VAL A 89 -2.29 -5.87 12.68
C VAL A 89 -3.59 -5.81 11.90
N GLU A 90 -4.37 -4.76 12.12
CA GLU A 90 -5.64 -4.50 11.45
C GLU A 90 -5.48 -3.32 10.49
N PHE A 91 -6.03 -3.48 9.29
CA PHE A 91 -6.13 -2.48 8.24
C PHE A 91 -7.61 -2.22 7.98
N VAL A 92 -8.06 -0.98 8.17
CA VAL A 92 -9.46 -0.60 7.99
C VAL A 92 -9.55 0.45 6.89
N ASP A 93 -10.45 0.25 5.95
CA ASP A 93 -10.74 1.24 4.92
C ASP A 93 -11.28 2.53 5.55
N PHE A 94 -10.63 3.65 5.25
CA PHE A 94 -10.98 4.98 5.73
C PHE A 94 -10.97 5.99 4.58
N GLY A 95 -11.90 5.82 3.63
CA GLY A 95 -12.01 6.67 2.45
C GLY A 95 -10.75 6.66 1.59
N SER A 96 -10.02 7.78 1.58
CA SER A 96 -8.78 7.99 0.82
C SER A 96 -7.52 7.47 1.52
N GLN A 97 -7.69 6.93 2.74
CA GLN A 97 -6.64 6.42 3.60
C GLN A 97 -6.99 5.01 4.09
N VAL A 98 -5.99 4.34 4.67
CA VAL A 98 -6.16 3.09 5.40
C VAL A 98 -5.70 3.32 6.82
N LYS A 99 -6.58 3.04 7.78
CA LYS A 99 -6.24 3.06 9.20
C LYS A 99 -5.54 1.75 9.56
N VAL A 100 -4.33 1.86 10.11
CA VAL A 100 -3.47 0.73 10.46
C VAL A 100 -3.27 0.67 11.96
N SER A 101 -3.84 -0.34 12.59
CA SER A 101 -3.83 -0.51 14.03
C SER A 101 -3.08 -1.78 14.42
N ASN A 102 -2.01 -1.62 15.18
CA ASN A 102 -1.36 -2.72 15.89
C ASN A 102 -2.11 -2.98 17.18
N LYS A 103 -2.55 -4.21 17.40
CA LYS A 103 -3.23 -4.59 18.64
C LYS A 103 -2.50 -5.73 19.35
N ILE A 104 -2.53 -5.67 20.69
CA ILE A 104 -2.11 -6.74 21.60
C ILE A 104 -3.30 -7.02 22.52
N ASN A 105 -3.75 -8.27 22.62
CA ASN A 105 -4.94 -8.65 23.39
C ASN A 105 -6.17 -7.81 23.02
N SER A 106 -6.34 -7.55 21.71
CA SER A 106 -7.40 -6.70 21.15
C SER A 106 -7.34 -5.20 21.51
N ASN A 107 -6.39 -4.77 22.35
CA ASN A 107 -6.16 -3.36 22.63
C ASN A 107 -5.23 -2.73 21.60
N VAL A 108 -5.60 -1.56 21.08
CA VAL A 108 -4.76 -0.80 20.13
C VAL A 108 -3.56 -0.24 20.86
N VAL A 109 -2.36 -0.70 20.46
CA VAL A 109 -1.07 -0.24 21.01
C VAL A 109 -0.49 0.88 20.17
N LYS A 110 -0.69 0.83 18.85
CA LYS A 110 -0.26 1.88 17.92
C LYS A 110 -1.20 1.98 16.75
N GLU A 111 -1.51 3.19 16.35
CA GLU A 111 -2.37 3.51 15.23
C GLU A 111 -1.67 4.47 14.28
N ASN A 112 -1.82 4.26 12.98
CA ASN A 112 -1.32 5.16 11.94
C ASN A 112 -2.37 5.27 10.83
N LEU A 113 -2.36 6.39 10.11
CA LEU A 113 -3.12 6.56 8.89
C LEU A 113 -2.16 6.51 7.71
N TRP A 114 -2.42 5.61 6.76
CA TRP A 114 -1.65 5.48 5.53
C TRP A 114 -2.44 6.06 4.38
N GLU A 115 -1.79 6.85 3.54
CA GLU A 115 -2.42 7.28 2.30
C GLU A 115 -2.44 6.13 1.28
N LYS A 116 -3.59 5.93 0.63
CA LYS A 116 -3.71 4.96 -0.45
C LYS A 116 -2.86 5.43 -1.63
N ALA A 117 -1.81 4.67 -1.91
CA ALA A 117 -0.92 4.83 -3.06
C ALA A 117 -1.25 3.78 -4.13
N ASP A 118 -0.26 3.33 -4.92
CA ASP A 118 -0.40 2.14 -5.75
C ASP A 118 -0.44 0.85 -4.91
N TRP A 119 -1.04 -0.19 -5.50
CA TRP A 119 -1.20 -1.49 -4.86
C TRP A 119 0.13 -2.13 -4.46
N ASP A 120 1.18 -2.00 -5.27
CA ASP A 120 2.43 -2.71 -5.03
C ASP A 120 3.19 -2.09 -3.85
N GLN A 121 3.25 -0.76 -3.78
CA GLN A 121 3.77 -0.04 -2.62
C GLN A 121 2.98 -0.35 -1.36
N PHE A 122 1.65 -0.37 -1.45
CA PHE A 122 0.80 -0.70 -0.30
C PHE A 122 1.08 -2.12 0.22
N LEU A 123 1.15 -3.12 -0.66
CA LEU A 123 1.42 -4.51 -0.28
C LEU A 123 2.84 -4.68 0.28
N TRP A 124 3.81 -3.89 -0.18
CA TRP A 124 5.16 -3.89 0.39
C TRP A 124 5.16 -3.33 1.81
N ALA A 125 4.46 -2.22 2.05
CA ALA A 125 4.29 -1.63 3.38
C ALA A 125 3.57 -2.59 4.34
N VAL A 126 2.53 -3.30 3.88
CA VAL A 126 1.82 -4.33 4.66
C VAL A 126 2.77 -5.44 5.11
N ARG A 127 3.60 -5.97 4.19
CA ARG A 127 4.63 -6.98 4.53
C ARG A 127 5.60 -6.45 5.58
N GLY A 128 6.15 -5.26 5.37
CA GLY A 128 7.08 -4.63 6.33
C GLY A 128 6.45 -4.46 7.71
N ARG A 129 5.18 -4.03 7.77
CA ARG A 129 4.46 -3.83 9.03
C ARG A 129 4.18 -5.13 9.76
N CYS A 130 3.71 -6.14 9.04
CA CYS A 130 3.44 -7.46 9.61
C CYS A 130 4.74 -8.12 10.10
N ALA A 131 5.84 -8.00 9.35
CA ALA A 131 7.12 -8.58 9.74
C ALA A 131 7.66 -7.90 11.01
N SER A 132 7.63 -6.58 11.04
CA SER A 132 8.14 -5.79 12.18
C SER A 132 7.35 -5.99 13.48
N PHE A 133 6.06 -6.33 13.42
CA PHE A 133 5.21 -6.39 14.62
C PHE A 133 4.77 -7.80 15.00
N LEU A 134 4.51 -8.67 14.03
CA LEU A 134 4.00 -10.03 14.29
C LEU A 134 5.13 -11.07 14.43
N LYS A 135 6.32 -10.80 13.88
CA LYS A 135 7.48 -11.71 13.91
C LYS A 135 8.58 -11.28 14.88
N ASN A 136 8.55 -10.07 15.41
CA ASN A 136 9.40 -9.63 16.53
C ASN A 136 8.77 -10.08 17.85
#